data_AF-A0A367YQZ3-F1
#
_entry.id   AF-A0A367YQZ3-F1
#
_cell.length_a   1.000
_cell.length_b   1.000
_cell.length_c   1.000
_cell.angle_alpha   90.00
_cell.angle_beta   90.00
_cell.angle_gamma   90.00
#
_symmetry.space_group_name_H-M   'P 1'
#
loop_
_entity.id
_entity.type
_entity.pdbx_description
1 polymer ?
#
loop_
_entity_poly.entity_id
_entity_poly.type
_entity_poly.pdbx_seq_one_letter_code
_entity_poly.pdbx_strand_id
1 'polypeptide(L)' 'MTKWDEEKAERLRQLDAQKAAGKIDQADWEVRRQNVLAEKAPQGFLTRLGIAVMVVVGGLLLIALVVNLLELSP' A
#
# COMPACT_ATOMS: atom_id res chain seq x y z
N MET A 1 5.41 -11.64 -9.24
CA MET A 1 3.98 -11.28 -9.25
C MET A 1 3.51 -11.33 -7.81
N THR A 2 2.92 -10.26 -7.26
CA THR A 2 2.45 -10.29 -5.87
C THR A 2 1.08 -10.95 -5.81
N LYS A 3 0.71 -11.57 -4.67
CA LYS A 3 -0.64 -12.15 -4.47
C LYS A 3 -1.77 -11.14 -4.77
N TRP A 4 -1.49 -9.85 -4.57
CA TRP A 4 -2.38 -8.76 -4.92
C TRP A 4 -2.60 -8.62 -6.44
N ASP A 5 -1.52 -8.73 -7.23
CA ASP A 5 -1.61 -8.65 -8.69
C ASP A 5 -2.40 -9.83 -9.27
N GLU A 6 -2.27 -11.01 -8.67
CA GLU A 6 -3.03 -12.21 -9.04
C GLU A 6 -4.53 -12.04 -8.74
N GLU A 7 -4.87 -11.56 -7.54
CA GLU A 7 -6.26 -11.33 -7.15
C GLU A 7 -6.91 -10.24 -8.03
N LYS A 8 -6.15 -9.19 -8.36
CA LYS A 8 -6.58 -8.13 -9.26
C LYS A 8 -6.82 -8.65 -10.69
N ALA A 9 -5.93 -9.50 -11.20
CA ALA A 9 -6.09 -10.13 -12.51
C ALA A 9 -7.32 -11.04 -12.55
N GLU A 10 -7.60 -11.77 -11.47
CA GLU A 10 -8.77 -12.64 -11.37
C GLU A 10 -10.08 -11.84 -11.32
N ARG A 11 -10.15 -10.74 -10.56
CA ARG A 11 -11.31 -9.85 -10.55
C ARG A 11 -11.60 -9.25 -11.94
N LEU A 12 -10.56 -8.88 -12.68
CA LEU A 12 -10.71 -8.39 -14.05
C LEU A 12 -11.28 -9.48 -14.98
N ARG A 13 -10.79 -10.71 -14.88
CA ARG A 13 -11.34 -11.85 -15.65
C ARG A 13 -12.80 -12.12 -15.32
N GLN A 14 -13.19 -12.04 -14.05
CA GLN A 14 -14.58 -12.22 -13.66
C GLN A 14 -15.48 -11.09 -14.17
N LEU A 15 -15.00 -9.85 -14.20
CA LEU A 15 -15.72 -8.72 -14.81
C LEU A 15 -15.93 -8.93 -16.31
N ASP A 16 -14.89 -9.37 -17.02
CA ASP A 16 -14.98 -9.67 -18.46
C ASP A 16 -15.97 -10.81 -18.74
N ALA A 17 -15.96 -11.87 -17.91
CA ALA A 17 -16.91 -12.97 -18.02
C ALA A 17 -18.35 -12.52 -17.73
N GLN A 18 -18.58 -11.61 -16.77
CA GLN A 18 -19.91 -11.07 -16.48
C GLN A 18 -20.44 -10.20 -17.63
N LYS A 19 -19.58 -9.39 -18.26
CA LYS A 19 -19.94 -8.63 -19.46
C LYS A 19 -20.26 -9.56 -20.62
N ALA A 20 -19.43 -10.58 -20.87
CA ALA A 20 -19.66 -11.57 -21.92
C ALA A 20 -20.96 -12.36 -21.71
N ALA A 21 -21.34 -12.60 -20.45
CA ALA A 21 -22.61 -13.23 -20.08
C ALA A 21 -23.81 -12.27 -20.11
N GLY A 22 -23.63 -11.00 -20.47
CA GLY A 22 -24.69 -9.98 -20.51
C GLY A 22 -25.26 -9.63 -19.13
N LYS A 23 -24.55 -9.92 -18.04
CA LYS A 23 -25.00 -9.64 -16.66
C LYS A 23 -24.77 -8.20 -16.24
N ILE A 24 -23.89 -7.49 -16.94
CA ILE A 24 -23.53 -6.09 -16.71
C ILE A 24 -23.42 -5.37 -18.04
N ASP A 25 -23.93 -4.15 -18.10
CA ASP A 25 -23.84 -3.30 -19.28
C ASP A 25 -22.41 -2.80 -19.51
N GLN A 26 -22.13 -2.39 -20.75
CA GLN A 26 -20.80 -1.92 -21.14
C GLN A 26 -20.30 -0.73 -20.30
N ALA A 27 -21.20 0.22 -20.00
CA ALA A 27 -20.87 1.38 -19.17
C ALA A 27 -20.50 0.97 -17.73
N ASP A 28 -21.28 0.07 -17.14
CA ASP A 28 -21.04 -0.45 -15.80
C ASP A 28 -19.77 -1.28 -15.72
N TRP A 29 -19.48 -2.08 -16.75
CA TRP A 29 -18.23 -2.82 -16.86
C TRP A 29 -17.02 -1.90 -16.92
N GLU A 30 -17.07 -0.82 -17.70
CA GLU A 30 -15.94 0.12 -17.85
C GLU A 30 -15.61 0.81 -16.51
N VAL A 31 -16.63 1.27 -15.79
CA VAL A 31 -16.46 1.89 -14.46
C VAL A 31 -15.87 0.91 -13.47
N ARG A 32 -16.38 -0.32 -13.40
CA ARG A 32 -15.86 -1.35 -12.48
C ARG A 32 -14.44 -1.76 -12.83
N ARG A 33 -14.13 -1.88 -14.12
CA ARG A 33 -12.78 -2.19 -14.62
C ARG A 33 -11.79 -1.09 -14.25
N GLN A 34 -12.15 0.18 -14.44
CA GLN A 34 -11.32 1.30 -13.99
C GLN A 34 -11.09 1.29 -12.48
N ASN A 35 -12.13 1.03 -11.69
CA ASN A 35 -12.00 0.97 -10.23
C ASN A 35 -11.03 -0.12 -9.78
N VAL A 36 -11.12 -1.33 -10.35
CA VAL A 36 -10.18 -2.43 -10.06
C VAL A 36 -8.76 -2.06 -10.49
N LEU A 37 -8.60 -1.41 -11.65
CA LEU A 37 -7.29 -0.93 -12.13
C LEU A 37 -6.72 0.19 -11.25
N ALA A 38 -7.56 1.07 -10.72
CA ALA A 38 -7.19 2.14 -9.80
C ALA A 38 -6.92 1.66 -8.37
N GLU A 39 -7.42 0.48 -8.00
CA GLU A 39 -7.19 -0.17 -6.70
C GLU A 39 -5.68 -0.42 -6.53
N LYS A 40 -5.06 0.36 -5.64
CA LYS A 40 -3.65 0.22 -5.28
C LYS A 40 -3.52 -0.88 -4.23
N ALA A 41 -2.41 -1.61 -4.28
CA ALA A 41 -2.09 -2.61 -3.26
C ALA A 41 -2.17 -1.99 -1.86
N PRO A 42 -2.74 -2.70 -0.87
CA PRO A 42 -2.79 -2.20 0.50
C PRO A 42 -1.36 -1.94 0.97
N GLN A 43 -1.01 -0.66 1.16
CA GLN A 43 0.32 -0.20 1.63
C GLN A 43 0.58 -0.53 3.12
N GLY A 44 -0.11 -1.54 3.65
CA GLY A 44 -0.34 -1.70 5.09
C GLY A 44 0.79 -2.32 5.89
N PHE A 45 1.80 -2.96 5.26
CA PHE A 45 2.80 -3.71 6.02
C PHE A 45 4.21 -3.08 6.01
N LEU A 46 4.70 -2.63 4.86
CA LEU A 46 6.03 -2.03 4.74
C LEU A 46 6.12 -0.61 5.34
N THR A 47 5.03 0.16 5.27
CA THR A 47 5.02 1.56 5.72
C THR A 47 4.94 1.69 7.24
N ARG A 48 4.20 0.81 7.92
CA ARG A 48 4.07 0.83 9.39
C ARG A 48 5.36 0.41 10.08
N LEU A 49 6.00 -0.66 9.61
CA LEU A 49 7.33 -1.07 10.11
C LEU A 49 8.38 -0.02 9.75
N GLY A 50 8.36 0.54 8.54
CA GLY A 50 9.28 1.59 8.13
C GLY A 50 9.21 2.84 9.01
N ILE A 51 7.99 3.34 9.30
CA ILE A 51 7.79 4.48 10.20
C ILE A 51 8.19 4.14 11.63
N ALA A 52 7.79 2.97 12.14
CA ALA A 52 8.15 2.56 13.50
C ALA A 52 9.67 2.47 13.69
N VAL A 53 10.39 1.90 12.72
CA VAL A 53 11.86 1.81 12.74
C VAL A 53 12.48 3.21 12.63
N MET A 54 11.98 4.07 11.74
CA MET A 54 12.45 5.46 11.60
C MET A 54 12.31 6.25 12.90
N VAL A 55 11.17 6.13 13.60
CA VAL A 55 10.91 6.84 14.86
C VAL A 55 11.83 6.34 15.97
N VAL A 56 12.05 5.03 16.07
CA VAL A 56 12.94 4.45 17.10
C VAL A 56 14.40 4.83 16.85
N VAL A 57 14.88 4.67 15.61
CA VAL A 57 16.27 5.00 15.26
C VAL A 57 16.51 6.52 15.37
N GLY A 58 15.60 7.33 14.85
CA GLY A 58 15.68 8.79 14.95
C GLY A 58 15.62 9.30 16.38
N GLY A 59 14.75 8.72 17.22
CA GLY A 59 14.65 9.04 18.64
C GLY A 59 15.91 8.68 19.43
N LEU A 60 16.46 7.48 19.20
CA LEU A 60 17.71 7.05 19.85
C LEU A 60 18.91 7.92 19.45
N LEU A 61 19.00 8.31 18.17
CA LEU A 61 20.05 9.22 17.70
C LEU A 61 19.94 10.61 18.32
N LEU A 62 18.71 11.15 18.45
CA LEU A 62 18.49 12.44 19.12
C LEU A 62 18.87 12.37 20.60
N ILE A 63 18.52 11.29 21.30
CA ILE A 63 18.91 11.11 22.71
C ILE A 63 20.44 11.03 22.83
N ALA A 64 21.10 10.24 21.97
CA ALA A 64 22.56 10.13 21.97
C ALA A 64 23.24 11.48 21.69
N LEU A 65 22.68 12.29 20.78
CA LEU A 65 23.16 13.65 20.51
C LEU A 65 23.02 14.56 21.73
N VAL A 66 21.87 14.55 22.39
CA VAL A 66 21.60 15.37 23.58
C VAL A 66 22.52 14.98 24.74
N VAL A 67 22.70 13.68 24.98
CA VAL A 67 23.62 13.17 26.00
C VAL A 67 25.05 13.61 25.71
N ASN A 68 25.51 13.45 24.48
CA ASN A 68 26.85 13.88 24.07
C ASN A 68 27.03 15.41 24.24
N LEU A 69 26.02 16.21 23.90
CA LEU A 69 26.07 17.67 24.07
C LEU A 69 26.11 18.09 25.55
N LEU A 70 25.43 17.35 26.43
CA LEU A 70 25.44 17.56 27.87
C LEU A 70 26.79 17.15 28.49
N GLU A 71 27.40 16.05 28.03
CA GLU A 71 28.74 15.63 28.46
C GLU A 71 29.85 16.59 28.02
N LEU A 72 29.64 17.31 26.91
CA LEU A 72 30.54 18.35 26.39
C LEU A 72 30.30 19.74 27.00
N SER A 73 29.26 19.91 27.83
CA SER A 73 29.01 21.16 28.56
C SER A 73 29.61 21.05 29.98
N PRO A 74 30.72 21.74 30.28
CA PRO A 74 31.37 21.69 31.60
C PRO A 74 30.55 22.34 32.71
#